data_AF-A0A0S1M2C9-F1
#
_entry.id   AF-A0A0S1M2C9-F1
#
_cell.length_a   1.000
_cell.length_b   1.000
_cell.length_c   1.000
_cell.angle_alpha   90.00
_cell.angle_beta   90.00
_cell.angle_gamma   90.00
#
_symmetry.space_group_name_H-M   'P 1'
#
loop_
_entity.id
_entity.type
_entity.pdbx_description
1 polymer ?
#
loop_
_entity_poly.entity_id
_entity_poly.type
_entity_poly.pdbx_seq_one_letter_code
_entity_poly.pdbx_strand_id
1 'polypeptide(L)'
;PETVQWGGFGKDGFGDADFPPSTRVPEQSKTHAALAITELLRTAKPEKDTVYQLVCLGPLTNVALAMRLEPGVFDVLGSETEPAITIMGGTSEAKGNSSLTAEFNIHCDPEAAYVVFNQRNMRPVRVVSWEVTVECCMTWTFFDEWLGRQKDGTKEQNRLQVFIAKVFQRLEAFTRPLPDGTKADAGDAEVTQDNTCVIPDAVAMVAALYPDSI
;
A
#
# COMPACT_ATOMS: atom_id res chain seq x y z
N PRO A 1 -11.70 -7.29 19.84
CA PRO A 1 -11.46 -7.14 18.39
C PRO A 1 -10.07 -7.69 18.06
N GLU A 2 -10.02 -8.88 17.44
CA GLU A 2 -8.77 -9.41 16.92
C GLU A 2 -8.23 -8.42 15.89
N THR A 3 -7.00 -7.94 16.07
CA THR A 3 -6.28 -7.24 15.01
C THR A 3 -6.16 -8.20 13.84
N VAL A 4 -6.90 -7.94 12.76
CA VAL A 4 -6.83 -8.75 11.55
C VAL A 4 -5.42 -8.59 10.99
N GLN A 5 -4.61 -9.64 11.11
CA GLN A 5 -3.26 -9.70 10.55
C GLN A 5 -3.27 -10.80 9.49
N TRP A 6 -2.93 -10.44 8.25
CA TRP A 6 -2.94 -11.39 7.14
C TRP A 6 -1.79 -12.41 7.20
N GLY A 7 -0.58 -11.96 7.53
CA GLY A 7 0.60 -12.83 7.69
C GLY A 7 1.28 -13.31 6.41
N GLY A 8 0.80 -12.95 5.21
CA GLY A 8 1.38 -13.39 3.93
C GLY A 8 2.85 -12.97 3.72
N PHE A 9 3.28 -11.84 4.28
CA PHE A 9 4.69 -11.42 4.30
C PHE A 9 5.49 -11.98 5.48
N GLY A 10 4.97 -12.94 6.24
CA GLY A 10 5.61 -13.45 7.46
C GLY A 10 5.08 -12.80 8.74
N LYS A 11 5.64 -13.19 9.88
CA LYS A 11 5.19 -12.77 11.21
C LYS A 11 5.47 -11.30 11.48
N ASP A 12 6.57 -10.78 10.96
CA ASP A 12 6.95 -9.37 11.05
C ASP A 12 6.35 -8.51 9.92
N GLY A 13 5.65 -9.12 8.96
CA GLY A 13 5.15 -8.44 7.76
C GLY A 13 6.25 -7.99 6.80
N PHE A 14 7.47 -8.51 6.94
CA PHE A 14 8.68 -8.03 6.25
C PHE A 14 9.63 -9.16 5.80
N GLY A 15 9.08 -10.35 5.60
CA GLY A 15 9.76 -11.53 5.07
C GLY A 15 10.35 -12.45 6.15
N ASP A 16 10.25 -12.14 7.44
CA ASP A 16 11.01 -12.81 8.51
C ASP A 16 12.50 -12.97 8.12
N ALA A 17 13.07 -11.91 7.55
CA ALA A 17 14.36 -11.95 6.88
C ALA A 17 15.55 -11.60 7.79
N ASP A 18 15.30 -11.43 9.09
CA ASP A 18 16.29 -11.08 10.13
C ASP A 18 17.18 -9.89 9.74
N PHE A 19 16.57 -8.83 9.18
CA PHE A 19 17.31 -7.60 8.91
C PHE A 19 17.84 -6.98 10.21
N PRO A 20 19.05 -6.37 10.18
CA PRO A 20 19.57 -5.69 11.36
C PRO A 20 18.62 -4.55 11.77
N PRO A 21 18.28 -4.41 13.06
CA PRO A 21 17.42 -3.32 13.53
C PRO A 21 17.97 -1.96 13.14
N SER A 22 17.09 -1.07 12.65
CA SER A 22 17.47 0.28 12.27
C SER A 22 17.74 1.14 13.49
N THR A 23 18.91 1.77 13.56
CA THR A 23 19.26 2.74 14.62
C THR A 23 18.44 4.04 14.53
N ARG A 24 17.67 4.23 13.46
CA ARG A 24 16.83 5.43 13.25
C ARG A 24 15.51 5.37 14.01
N VAL A 25 15.05 4.19 14.45
CA VAL A 25 13.76 4.03 15.15
C VAL A 25 13.75 4.79 16.48
N PRO A 26 14.77 4.68 17.35
CA PRO A 26 14.84 5.48 18.58
C PRO A 26 14.88 6.99 18.33
N GLU A 27 15.43 7.43 17.19
CA GLU A 27 15.56 8.83 16.79
C GLU A 27 14.25 9.44 16.26
N GLN A 28 13.22 8.63 15.98
CA GLN A 28 11.94 9.15 15.51
C GLN A 28 11.24 9.98 16.57
N SER A 29 10.53 11.01 16.10
CA SER A 29 9.66 11.83 16.94
C SER A 29 8.63 10.98 17.69
N LYS A 30 8.27 11.41 18.91
CA LYS A 30 7.18 10.82 19.70
C LYS A 30 5.83 11.46 19.40
N THR A 31 5.79 12.47 18.53
CA THR A 31 4.55 13.11 18.08
C THR A 31 3.65 12.08 17.40
N HIS A 32 2.39 12.01 17.81
CA HIS A 32 1.40 11.14 17.18
C HIS A 32 1.25 11.48 15.69
N ALA A 33 1.10 10.48 14.81
CA ALA A 33 1.06 10.67 13.36
C ALA A 33 -0.01 11.69 12.91
N ALA A 34 -1.21 11.65 13.48
CA ALA A 34 -2.26 12.65 13.18
C ALA A 34 -1.84 14.11 13.46
N LEU A 35 -1.09 14.35 14.55
CA LEU A 35 -0.57 15.68 14.87
C LEU A 35 0.58 16.06 13.93
N ALA A 36 1.43 15.10 13.58
CA ALA A 36 2.51 15.33 12.62
C ALA A 36 1.96 15.68 11.22
N ILE A 37 0.92 14.98 10.74
CA ILE A 37 0.21 15.31 9.49
C ILE A 37 -0.30 16.75 9.58
N THR A 38 -1.01 17.10 10.66
CA THR A 38 -1.58 18.44 10.83
C THR A 38 -0.50 19.53 10.78
N GLU A 39 0.62 19.33 11.49
CA GLU A 39 1.74 20.28 11.50
C GLU A 39 2.42 20.42 10.14
N LEU A 40 2.65 19.30 9.44
CA LEU A 40 3.23 19.30 8.09
C LEU A 40 2.34 20.07 7.11
N LEU A 41 1.03 19.83 7.15
CA LEU A 41 0.07 20.52 6.28
C LEU A 41 -0.09 22.00 6.62
N ARG A 42 -0.09 22.35 7.91
CA ARG A 42 -0.14 23.75 8.37
C ARG A 42 1.07 24.57 7.90
N THR A 43 2.24 23.93 7.85
CA THR A 43 3.50 24.57 7.45
C THR A 43 3.80 24.45 5.97
N ALA A 44 3.03 23.64 5.23
CA ALA A 44 3.15 23.49 3.79
C ALA A 44 2.85 24.82 3.09
N LYS A 45 3.73 25.18 2.15
CA LYS A 45 3.62 26.40 1.34
C LYS A 45 3.71 25.98 -0.13
N PRO A 46 2.58 25.60 -0.77
CA PRO A 46 2.59 25.25 -2.18
C PRO A 46 2.98 26.50 -2.98
N GLU A 47 4.00 26.35 -3.80
CA GLU A 47 4.40 27.32 -4.81
C GLU A 47 3.79 26.94 -6.16
N LYS A 48 3.93 27.78 -7.18
CA LYS A 48 3.30 27.59 -8.49
C LYS A 48 3.55 26.19 -9.09
N ASP A 49 4.73 25.63 -8.86
CA ASP A 49 5.16 24.35 -9.43
C ASP A 49 5.37 23.26 -8.37
N THR A 50 4.86 23.46 -7.14
CA THR A 50 4.99 22.51 -6.03
C THR A 50 3.61 22.07 -5.53
N VAL A 51 3.33 20.77 -5.65
CA VAL A 51 2.09 20.15 -5.17
C VAL A 51 2.40 19.17 -4.04
N TYR A 52 1.62 19.24 -2.97
CA TYR A 52 1.66 18.27 -1.87
C TYR A 52 0.51 17.28 -2.04
N GLN A 53 0.80 15.99 -1.93
CA GLN A 53 -0.21 14.92 -1.97
C GLN A 53 -0.08 14.03 -0.73
N LEU A 54 -1.18 13.43 -0.32
CA LEU A 54 -1.19 12.40 0.74
C LEU A 54 -1.52 11.04 0.14
N VAL A 55 -0.60 10.08 0.25
CA VAL A 55 -0.85 8.69 -0.18
C VAL A 55 -1.11 7.81 1.04
N CYS A 56 -2.27 7.17 1.07
CA CYS A 56 -2.74 6.33 2.17
C CYS A 56 -2.68 4.86 1.75
N LEU A 57 -1.74 4.12 2.35
CA LEU A 57 -1.44 2.71 2.04
C LEU A 57 -1.88 1.76 3.18
N GLY A 58 -2.82 2.20 4.00
CA GLY A 58 -3.24 1.50 5.21
C GLY A 58 -4.55 2.07 5.75
N PRO A 59 -5.04 1.56 6.90
CA PRO A 59 -6.25 2.07 7.54
C PRO A 59 -6.19 3.58 7.77
N LEU A 60 -7.31 4.26 7.51
CA LEU A 60 -7.37 5.72 7.43
C LEU A 60 -7.41 6.43 8.79
N THR A 61 -7.26 5.71 9.90
CA THR A 61 -7.42 6.20 11.28
C THR A 61 -6.64 7.48 11.56
N ASN A 62 -5.36 7.54 11.17
CA ASN A 62 -4.51 8.70 11.40
C ASN A 62 -4.98 9.92 10.61
N VAL A 63 -5.43 9.70 9.38
CA VAL A 63 -5.90 10.76 8.47
C VAL A 63 -7.24 11.29 8.94
N ALA A 64 -8.18 10.41 9.27
CA ALA A 64 -9.47 10.77 9.83
C ALA A 64 -9.30 11.56 11.14
N LEU A 65 -8.41 11.12 12.04
CA LEU A 65 -8.12 11.84 13.28
C LEU A 65 -7.57 13.25 13.00
N ALA A 66 -6.63 13.39 12.05
CA ALA A 66 -6.10 14.69 11.66
C ALA A 66 -7.18 15.61 11.04
N MET A 67 -8.05 15.09 10.17
CA MET A 67 -9.17 15.84 9.59
C MET A 67 -10.17 16.30 10.65
N ARG A 68 -10.40 15.48 11.70
CA ARG A 68 -11.29 15.85 12.82
C ARG A 68 -10.67 16.89 13.73
N LEU A 69 -9.34 16.92 13.86
CA LEU A 69 -8.60 17.90 14.65
C LEU A 69 -8.57 19.26 13.94
N GLU A 70 -8.18 19.30 12.67
CA GLU A 70 -8.01 20.56 11.93
C GLU A 70 -8.35 20.36 10.44
N PRO A 71 -9.64 20.35 10.05
CA PRO A 71 -10.04 20.00 8.69
C PRO A 71 -9.45 20.93 7.61
N GLY A 72 -9.29 22.23 7.92
CA GLY A 72 -8.86 23.24 6.96
C GLY A 72 -7.41 23.12 6.50
N VAL A 73 -6.53 22.40 7.22
CA VAL A 73 -5.13 22.25 6.76
C VAL A 73 -5.03 21.35 5.53
N PHE A 74 -6.04 20.52 5.26
CA PHE A 74 -6.03 19.62 4.11
C PHE A 74 -6.28 20.34 2.78
N ASP A 75 -6.77 21.58 2.81
CA ASP A 75 -7.04 22.39 1.61
C ASP A 75 -5.74 22.71 0.82
N VAL A 76 -4.58 22.55 1.47
CA VAL A 76 -3.25 22.75 0.87
C VAL A 76 -2.85 21.63 -0.10
N LEU A 77 -3.53 20.48 -0.03
CA LEU A 77 -3.21 19.29 -0.81
C LEU A 77 -3.75 19.35 -2.25
N GLY A 78 -3.07 18.65 -3.14
CA GLY A 78 -3.44 18.48 -4.55
C GLY A 78 -3.33 19.75 -5.38
N SER A 79 -3.88 19.69 -6.58
CA SER A 79 -4.06 20.81 -7.51
C SER A 79 -5.30 20.57 -8.37
N GLU A 80 -5.46 21.34 -9.45
CA GLU A 80 -6.51 21.06 -10.45
C GLU A 80 -6.25 19.76 -11.23
N THR A 81 -4.99 19.32 -11.34
CA THR A 81 -4.58 18.13 -12.10
C THR A 81 -4.13 16.97 -11.22
N GLU A 82 -3.68 17.27 -10.00
CA GLU A 82 -3.16 16.27 -9.06
C GLU A 82 -4.14 16.03 -7.91
N PRO A 83 -4.42 14.76 -7.54
CA PRO A 83 -5.32 14.47 -6.44
C PRO A 83 -4.75 14.96 -5.11
N ALA A 84 -5.62 15.38 -4.20
CA ALA A 84 -5.18 15.75 -2.85
C ALA A 84 -4.77 14.51 -2.04
N ILE A 85 -5.55 13.44 -2.18
CA ILE A 85 -5.35 12.18 -1.47
C ILE A 85 -5.48 11.03 -2.47
N THR A 86 -4.52 10.11 -2.44
CA THR A 86 -4.62 8.81 -3.12
C THR A 86 -4.70 7.72 -2.07
N ILE A 87 -5.73 6.87 -2.13
CA ILE A 87 -6.01 5.83 -1.14
C ILE A 87 -5.91 4.47 -1.83
N MET A 88 -5.06 3.57 -1.31
CA MET A 88 -5.17 2.15 -1.61
C MET A 88 -6.21 1.54 -0.67
N GLY A 89 -7.35 1.16 -1.22
CA GLY A 89 -8.36 0.45 -0.46
C GLY A 89 -9.74 0.48 -1.08
N GLY A 90 -10.65 -0.27 -0.46
CA GLY A 90 -12.03 -0.44 -0.91
C GLY A 90 -12.14 -1.36 -2.12
N THR A 91 -13.38 -1.55 -2.56
CA THR A 91 -13.73 -2.43 -3.67
C THR A 91 -14.58 -1.66 -4.68
N SER A 92 -14.34 -1.87 -5.97
CA SER A 92 -15.16 -1.30 -7.05
C SER A 92 -16.30 -2.23 -7.47
N GLU A 93 -16.15 -3.54 -7.27
CA GLU A 93 -17.11 -4.58 -7.65
C GLU A 93 -17.60 -5.39 -6.45
N ALA A 94 -17.32 -4.91 -5.22
CA ALA A 94 -17.59 -5.61 -3.98
C ALA A 94 -16.90 -6.98 -3.87
N LYS A 95 -15.72 -7.16 -4.49
CA LYS A 95 -14.88 -8.35 -4.33
C LYS A 95 -13.89 -8.11 -3.18
N GLY A 96 -14.31 -8.39 -1.96
CA GLY A 96 -13.48 -8.15 -0.78
C GLY A 96 -12.35 -9.17 -0.61
N ASN A 97 -11.27 -8.75 0.05
CA ASN A 97 -10.14 -9.60 0.44
C ASN A 97 -10.01 -9.78 1.96
N SER A 98 -10.88 -9.13 2.74
CA SER A 98 -10.94 -9.24 4.20
C SER A 98 -12.31 -9.72 4.71
N SER A 99 -13.37 -9.41 3.98
CA SER A 99 -14.65 -10.11 4.05
C SER A 99 -15.16 -10.34 2.63
N LEU A 100 -16.35 -10.93 2.47
CA LEU A 100 -16.95 -11.15 1.15
C LEU A 100 -17.01 -9.87 0.30
N THR A 101 -17.21 -8.71 0.93
CA THR A 101 -17.44 -7.43 0.22
C THR A 101 -16.43 -6.34 0.55
N ALA A 102 -15.68 -6.47 1.66
CA ALA A 102 -14.80 -5.43 2.14
C ALA A 102 -13.32 -5.75 1.88
N GLU A 103 -12.61 -4.74 1.40
CA GLU A 103 -11.16 -4.72 1.32
C GLU A 103 -10.57 -4.39 2.70
N PHE A 104 -9.40 -4.97 3.00
CA PHE A 104 -8.71 -4.93 4.28
C PHE A 104 -8.58 -3.55 4.91
N ASN A 105 -8.02 -2.54 4.23
CA ASN A 105 -7.78 -1.22 4.79
C ASN A 105 -9.07 -0.52 5.21
N ILE A 106 -10.12 -0.62 4.38
CA ILE A 106 -11.44 -0.05 4.70
C ILE A 106 -12.16 -0.87 5.77
N HIS A 107 -12.01 -2.19 5.77
CA HIS A 107 -12.60 -3.06 6.79
C HIS A 107 -11.97 -2.84 8.18
N CYS A 108 -10.68 -2.51 8.22
CA CYS A 108 -9.97 -2.24 9.48
C CYS A 108 -10.52 -1.01 10.23
N ASP A 109 -10.94 0.04 9.53
CA ASP A 109 -11.50 1.25 10.12
C ASP A 109 -12.52 1.93 9.17
N PRO A 110 -13.74 1.38 9.08
CA PRO A 110 -14.76 1.92 8.19
C PRO A 110 -15.27 3.29 8.64
N GLU A 111 -15.24 3.58 9.95
CA GLU A 111 -15.57 4.91 10.49
C GLU A 111 -14.57 5.98 10.02
N ALA A 112 -13.26 5.68 10.03
CA ALA A 112 -12.26 6.59 9.48
C ALA A 112 -12.44 6.80 7.97
N ALA A 113 -12.74 5.73 7.22
CA ALA A 113 -13.07 5.85 5.80
C ALA A 113 -14.28 6.75 5.57
N TYR A 114 -15.33 6.60 6.38
CA TYR A 114 -16.49 7.48 6.33
C TYR A 114 -16.12 8.95 6.56
N VAL A 115 -15.27 9.24 7.55
CA VAL A 115 -14.80 10.61 7.82
C VAL A 115 -14.05 11.19 6.61
N VAL A 116 -13.10 10.43 6.04
CA VAL A 116 -12.29 10.90 4.91
C VAL A 116 -13.15 11.15 3.67
N PHE A 117 -14.04 10.23 3.31
CA PHE A 117 -14.89 10.38 2.13
C PHE A 117 -15.98 11.45 2.28
N ASN A 118 -16.38 11.79 3.51
CA ASN A 118 -17.37 12.84 3.79
C ASN A 118 -16.72 14.18 4.18
N GLN A 119 -15.41 14.32 4.04
CA GLN A 119 -14.72 15.57 4.35
C GLN A 119 -15.17 16.67 3.38
N ARG A 120 -15.70 17.76 3.94
CA ARG A 120 -16.18 18.90 3.15
C ARG A 120 -15.01 19.66 2.53
N ASN A 121 -15.25 20.22 1.34
CA ASN A 121 -14.31 21.04 0.58
C ASN A 121 -13.00 20.34 0.19
N MET A 122 -12.92 19.01 0.35
CA MET A 122 -11.79 18.22 -0.11
C MET A 122 -11.75 18.24 -1.64
N ARG A 123 -10.56 18.48 -2.20
CA ARG A 123 -10.29 18.25 -3.63
C ARG A 123 -10.44 16.76 -3.97
N PRO A 124 -10.54 16.38 -5.25
CA PRO A 124 -10.77 14.99 -5.62
C PRO A 124 -9.83 14.00 -4.91
N VAL A 125 -10.44 13.00 -4.29
CA VAL A 125 -9.77 11.84 -3.68
C VAL A 125 -9.72 10.73 -4.71
N ARG A 126 -8.53 10.21 -4.98
CA ARG A 126 -8.33 9.05 -5.85
C ARG A 126 -8.39 7.78 -4.99
N VAL A 127 -9.25 6.84 -5.39
CA VAL A 127 -9.35 5.52 -4.77
C VAL A 127 -8.79 4.49 -5.74
N VAL A 128 -7.76 3.79 -5.29
CA VAL A 128 -7.13 2.67 -5.99
C VAL A 128 -7.65 1.40 -5.31
N SER A 129 -8.79 0.91 -5.82
CA SER A 129 -9.51 -0.24 -5.27
C SER A 129 -8.74 -1.55 -5.41
N TRP A 130 -9.08 -2.55 -4.60
CA TRP A 130 -8.51 -3.89 -4.71
C TRP A 130 -8.53 -4.44 -6.15
N GLU A 131 -9.66 -4.35 -6.84
CA GLU A 131 -9.83 -4.94 -8.18
C GLU A 131 -8.87 -4.34 -9.21
N VAL A 132 -8.70 -3.01 -9.28
CA VAL A 132 -7.72 -2.39 -10.19
C VAL A 132 -6.30 -2.85 -9.89
N THR A 133 -5.97 -3.09 -8.61
CA THR A 133 -4.64 -3.59 -8.26
C THR A 133 -4.43 -5.05 -8.69
N VAL A 134 -5.48 -5.86 -8.67
CA VAL A 134 -5.46 -7.25 -9.19
C VAL A 134 -5.24 -7.24 -10.70
N GLU A 135 -5.86 -6.30 -11.43
CA GLU A 135 -5.65 -6.13 -12.87
C GLU A 135 -4.25 -5.62 -13.23
N CYS A 136 -3.60 -4.85 -12.33
CA CYS A 136 -2.25 -4.35 -12.48
C CYS A 136 -1.18 -5.20 -11.77
N CYS A 137 -1.35 -6.52 -11.73
CA CYS A 137 -0.40 -7.43 -11.09
C CYS A 137 0.91 -7.61 -11.90
N MET A 138 1.98 -8.03 -11.22
CA MET A 138 3.19 -8.50 -11.88
C MET A 138 3.16 -10.02 -12.04
N THR A 139 3.91 -10.57 -13.00
CA THR A 139 4.11 -12.03 -13.08
C THR A 139 5.31 -12.46 -12.22
N TRP A 140 5.30 -13.69 -11.72
CA TRP A 140 6.48 -14.25 -11.04
C TRP A 140 7.69 -14.36 -11.98
N THR A 141 7.44 -14.54 -13.29
CA THR A 141 8.49 -14.50 -14.31
C THR A 141 9.15 -13.14 -14.40
N PHE A 142 8.36 -12.06 -14.43
CA PHE A 142 8.90 -10.70 -14.38
C PHE A 142 9.71 -10.47 -13.10
N PHE A 143 9.21 -10.95 -11.95
CA PHE A 143 9.92 -10.83 -10.68
C PHE A 143 11.30 -11.52 -10.70
N ASP A 144 11.37 -12.74 -11.22
CA ASP A 144 12.63 -13.48 -11.37
C ASP A 144 13.60 -12.76 -12.32
N GLU A 145 13.12 -12.30 -13.47
CA GLU A 145 13.92 -11.55 -14.44
C GLU A 145 14.46 -10.25 -13.83
N TRP A 146 13.63 -9.49 -13.12
CA TRP A 146 14.01 -8.27 -12.43
C TRP A 146 15.03 -8.54 -11.32
N LEU A 147 14.94 -9.67 -10.62
CA LEU A 147 15.92 -10.13 -9.64
C LEU A 147 17.18 -10.74 -10.28
N GLY A 148 17.23 -10.90 -11.60
CA GLY A 148 18.33 -11.56 -12.30
C GLY A 148 18.41 -13.06 -12.05
N ARG A 149 17.34 -13.71 -11.59
CA ARG A 149 17.22 -15.17 -11.42
C ARG A 149 16.99 -15.81 -12.80
N GLN A 150 17.78 -16.83 -13.12
CA GLN A 150 17.76 -17.53 -14.42
C GLN A 150 17.77 -19.04 -14.19
N LYS A 151 17.50 -19.83 -15.24
CA LYS A 151 17.45 -21.29 -15.14
C LYS A 151 18.78 -21.92 -14.70
N ASP A 152 19.91 -21.29 -15.04
CA ASP A 152 21.28 -21.75 -14.83
C ASP A 152 21.99 -21.05 -13.65
N GLY A 153 21.30 -20.16 -12.94
CA GLY A 153 21.85 -19.46 -11.78
C GLY A 153 21.21 -18.10 -11.55
N THR A 154 21.75 -17.34 -10.60
CA THR A 154 21.34 -15.95 -10.35
C THR A 154 22.50 -15.04 -10.74
N LYS A 155 22.23 -14.01 -11.53
CA LYS A 155 23.20 -12.96 -11.86
C LYS A 155 23.60 -12.17 -10.62
N GLU A 156 24.64 -11.37 -10.73
CA GLU A 156 25.01 -10.44 -9.66
C GLU A 156 23.84 -9.49 -9.36
N GLN A 157 23.39 -9.51 -8.10
CA GLN A 157 22.28 -8.70 -7.63
C GLN A 157 22.79 -7.44 -6.93
N ASN A 158 22.16 -6.31 -7.24
CA ASN A 158 22.36 -5.09 -6.48
C ASN A 158 21.67 -5.17 -5.10
N ARG A 159 21.97 -4.20 -4.22
CA ARG A 159 21.45 -4.17 -2.85
C ARG A 159 19.93 -4.14 -2.77
N LEU A 160 19.25 -3.47 -3.71
CA LEU A 160 17.80 -3.38 -3.74
C LEU A 160 17.17 -4.72 -4.15
N GLN A 161 17.73 -5.40 -5.15
CA GLN A 161 17.28 -6.73 -5.57
C GLN A 161 17.41 -7.74 -4.42
N VAL A 162 18.56 -7.76 -3.73
CA VAL A 162 18.76 -8.63 -2.55
C VAL A 162 17.75 -8.32 -1.45
N PHE A 163 17.50 -7.03 -1.20
CA PHE A 163 16.55 -6.58 -0.18
C PHE A 163 15.10 -7.01 -0.51
N ILE A 164 14.63 -6.73 -1.73
CA ILE A 164 13.28 -7.09 -2.18
C ILE A 164 13.11 -8.61 -2.21
N ALA A 165 14.10 -9.37 -2.69
CA ALA A 165 14.06 -10.83 -2.67
C ALA A 165 13.85 -11.38 -1.25
N LYS A 166 14.47 -10.77 -0.25
CA LYS A 166 14.31 -11.14 1.16
C LYS A 166 12.95 -10.74 1.73
N VAL A 167 12.46 -9.53 1.45
CA VAL A 167 11.13 -9.08 1.91
C VAL A 167 10.02 -9.97 1.35
N PHE A 168 10.12 -10.37 0.08
CA PHE A 168 9.11 -11.18 -0.59
C PHE A 168 9.24 -12.68 -0.32
N GLN A 169 10.28 -13.17 0.36
CA GLN A 169 10.57 -14.61 0.46
C GLN A 169 9.41 -15.43 1.06
N ARG A 170 8.68 -14.87 2.04
CA ARG A 170 7.50 -15.52 2.65
C ARG A 170 6.30 -15.47 1.72
N LEU A 171 6.04 -14.32 1.12
CA LEU A 171 4.95 -14.15 0.17
C LEU A 171 5.13 -15.07 -1.04
N GLU A 172 6.34 -15.15 -1.57
CA GLU A 172 6.71 -16.04 -2.67
C GLU A 172 6.45 -17.50 -2.28
N ALA A 173 6.90 -17.95 -1.10
CA ALA A 173 6.62 -19.31 -0.62
C ALA A 173 5.12 -19.59 -0.39
N PHE A 174 4.34 -18.56 -0.04
CA PHE A 174 2.92 -18.68 0.30
C PHE A 174 1.99 -18.64 -0.92
N THR A 175 2.32 -17.84 -1.94
CA THR A 175 1.40 -17.53 -3.06
C THR A 175 1.91 -17.99 -4.42
N ARG A 176 3.21 -18.28 -4.58
CA ARG A 176 3.76 -18.75 -5.85
C ARG A 176 3.36 -20.22 -6.08
N PRO A 177 2.78 -20.57 -7.24
CA PRO A 177 2.47 -21.96 -7.56
C PRO A 177 3.75 -22.82 -7.62
N LEU A 178 3.62 -24.08 -7.22
CA LEU A 178 4.67 -25.07 -7.37
C LEU A 178 4.84 -25.46 -8.86
N PRO A 179 6.01 -26.03 -9.25
CA PRO A 179 6.28 -26.40 -10.65
C PRO A 179 5.29 -27.40 -11.26
N ASP A 180 4.56 -28.16 -10.43
CA ASP A 180 3.51 -29.08 -10.83
C ASP A 180 2.12 -28.41 -10.98
N GLY A 181 2.04 -27.09 -10.79
CA GLY A 181 0.81 -26.30 -10.85
C GLY A 181 -0.03 -26.35 -9.57
N THR A 182 0.41 -27.05 -8.53
CA THR A 182 -0.28 -27.06 -7.23
C THR A 182 0.02 -25.77 -6.45
N LYS A 183 -1.01 -25.20 -5.81
CA LYS A 183 -0.87 -23.99 -5.00
C LYS A 183 -0.21 -24.34 -3.66
N ALA A 184 0.70 -23.50 -3.18
CA ALA A 184 0.99 -23.47 -1.75
C ALA A 184 -0.30 -23.06 -1.01
N ASP A 185 -0.53 -23.64 0.18
CA ASP A 185 -1.76 -23.45 0.96
C ASP A 185 -1.94 -21.96 1.33
N ALA A 186 -2.76 -21.24 0.54
CA ALA A 186 -2.84 -19.78 0.55
C ALA A 186 -3.92 -19.22 1.50
N GLY A 187 -4.60 -20.06 2.28
CA GLY A 187 -5.72 -19.63 3.14
C GLY A 187 -6.77 -18.82 2.38
N ASP A 188 -7.36 -17.81 3.03
CA ASP A 188 -8.40 -16.92 2.44
C ASP A 188 -7.90 -16.02 1.29
N ALA A 189 -6.62 -16.10 0.90
CA ALA A 189 -6.09 -15.41 -0.27
C ALA A 189 -6.45 -16.17 -1.56
N GLU A 190 -7.75 -16.33 -1.83
CA GLU A 190 -8.20 -16.71 -3.16
C GLU A 190 -8.15 -15.48 -4.09
N VAL A 191 -7.74 -15.73 -5.33
CA VAL A 191 -7.65 -14.78 -6.45
C VAL A 191 -6.33 -13.99 -6.54
N THR A 192 -5.21 -14.70 -6.69
CA THR A 192 -4.23 -14.29 -7.72
C THR A 192 -4.27 -15.32 -8.84
N GLN A 193 -4.34 -14.84 -10.09
CA GLN A 193 -4.27 -15.69 -11.27
C GLN A 193 -3.00 -16.54 -11.18
N ASP A 194 -3.02 -17.77 -11.71
CA ASP A 194 -2.09 -18.86 -11.42
C ASP A 194 -0.59 -18.61 -11.76
N ASN A 195 -0.15 -17.37 -12.00
CA ASN A 195 1.26 -16.98 -12.09
C ASN A 195 1.53 -15.50 -11.74
N THR A 196 0.63 -14.83 -11.02
CA THR A 196 0.73 -13.38 -10.75
C THR A 196 0.88 -13.07 -9.26
N CYS A 197 1.52 -11.93 -8.98
CA CYS A 197 1.69 -11.35 -7.67
C CYS A 197 1.09 -9.93 -7.69
N VAL A 198 0.11 -9.69 -6.83
CA VAL A 198 -0.55 -8.39 -6.70
C VAL A 198 0.26 -7.54 -5.72
N ILE A 199 0.56 -6.28 -6.07
CA ILE A 199 1.28 -5.34 -5.19
C ILE A 199 0.45 -4.04 -5.08
N PRO A 200 -0.61 -4.03 -4.25
CA PRO A 200 -1.61 -2.96 -4.27
C PRO A 200 -1.04 -1.57 -4.02
N ASP A 201 -0.18 -1.46 -3.00
CA ASP A 201 0.39 -0.19 -2.58
C ASP A 201 1.32 0.41 -3.65
N ALA A 202 2.01 -0.43 -4.43
CA ALA A 202 2.85 0.04 -5.52
C ALA A 202 2.01 0.65 -6.65
N VAL A 203 0.85 0.05 -6.97
CA VAL A 203 -0.10 0.61 -7.95
C VAL A 203 -0.62 1.96 -7.47
N ALA A 204 -0.95 2.09 -6.17
CA ALA A 204 -1.40 3.36 -5.61
C ALA A 204 -0.30 4.44 -5.63
N MET A 205 0.95 4.08 -5.37
CA MET A 205 2.09 4.99 -5.49
C MET A 205 2.31 5.45 -6.94
N VAL A 206 2.19 4.53 -7.91
CA VAL A 206 2.29 4.86 -9.34
C VAL A 206 1.14 5.79 -9.75
N ALA A 207 -0.09 5.51 -9.32
CA ALA A 207 -1.25 6.36 -9.60
C ALA A 207 -1.16 7.77 -8.99
N ALA A 208 -0.47 7.93 -7.85
CA ALA A 208 -0.25 9.23 -7.23
C ALA A 208 0.82 10.05 -7.97
N LEU A 209 1.87 9.39 -8.49
CA LEU A 209 2.99 10.06 -9.17
C LEU A 209 2.76 10.26 -10.68
N TYR A 210 1.96 9.38 -11.29
CA TYR A 210 1.66 9.35 -12.71
C TYR A 210 0.15 9.24 -12.91
N PRO A 211 -0.59 10.36 -12.86
CA PRO A 211 -2.06 10.36 -12.90
C PRO A 211 -2.68 9.66 -14.11
N ASP A 212 -1.97 9.59 -15.24
CA ASP A 212 -2.42 8.97 -16.49
C ASP A 212 -2.16 7.45 -16.55
N SER A 213 -1.66 6.85 -15.47
CA SER A 213 -1.26 5.43 -15.44
C SER A 213 -2.41 4.45 -15.24
N ILE A 214 -3.54 4.90 -14.70
CA ILE A 214 -4.75 4.12 -14.42
C ILE A 214 -6.01 4.89 -14.79
#